data_AF-A0A4R2FMK8-F1
#
_entry.id   AF-A0A4R2FMK8-F1
#
_cell.length_a   1.000
_cell.length_b   1.000
_cell.length_c   1.000
_cell.angle_alpha   90.00
_cell.angle_beta   90.00
_cell.angle_gamma   90.00
#
_symmetry.space_group_name_H-M   'P 1'
#
loop_
_entity.id
_entity.type
_entity.pdbx_description
1 polymer ?
#
loop_
_entity_poly.entity_id
_entity_poly.type
_entity_poly.pdbx_seq_one_letter_code
_entity_poly.pdbx_strand_id
1 'polypeptide(L)'
;MAVSLDDTGLAQYALRVGQQQLPLNPLLGKTLTLQFTGRILCCHCGKPTKKSYAQGHCFVCMQKLASCDMCIMKPETCHFSQGTCREPQWGLEHCFVPHFVYLANTSGIKVGITRHTQLPTRWLDQGATQGMPLFRVNSRYLSGLIEITLAQLIADKTNWQAMLKGDNDALDLAAEAASLLPQIHDRLHELDSAKQFMIEPLTAATTHIHYPVLQYPTKVNSLNFDKTATVTGTLQGIKGQYLLFDTGVINIRKFTGYEVAVHC
;
A
#
# COMPACT_ATOMS: atom_id res chain seq x y z
N MET A 1 -5.54 -9.13 -1.97
CA MET A 1 -4.43 -10.11 -1.97
C MET A 1 -3.76 -10.03 -0.61
N ALA A 2 -3.44 -11.16 0.01
CA ALA A 2 -2.61 -11.22 1.20
C ALA A 2 -1.15 -11.36 0.78
N VAL A 3 -0.25 -10.77 1.57
CA VAL A 3 1.19 -10.87 1.33
C VAL A 3 1.97 -10.89 2.65
N SER A 4 2.98 -11.73 2.71
CA SER A 4 3.98 -11.80 3.78
C SER A 4 5.39 -11.86 3.19
N LEU A 5 6.40 -11.65 4.03
CA LEU A 5 7.81 -11.81 3.68
C LEU A 5 8.31 -13.07 4.40
N ASP A 6 9.01 -13.95 3.70
CA ASP A 6 9.71 -15.07 4.36
C ASP A 6 11.12 -14.66 4.84
N ASP A 7 11.80 -15.58 5.52
CA ASP A 7 13.11 -15.35 6.12
C ASP A 7 14.22 -15.06 5.08
N THR A 8 13.98 -15.39 3.81
CA THR A 8 14.91 -15.10 2.70
C THR A 8 14.66 -13.73 2.06
N GLY A 9 13.64 -13.00 2.53
CA GLY A 9 13.20 -11.75 1.93
C GLY A 9 12.35 -11.95 0.67
N LEU A 10 11.84 -13.15 0.40
CA LEU A 10 10.95 -13.40 -0.74
C LEU A 10 9.49 -13.18 -0.35
N ALA A 11 8.79 -12.41 -1.18
CA ALA A 11 7.37 -12.11 -0.98
C ALA A 11 6.49 -13.34 -1.27
N GLN A 12 5.66 -13.71 -0.30
CA GLN A 12 4.71 -14.81 -0.37
C GLN A 12 3.29 -14.28 -0.50
N TYR A 13 2.60 -14.67 -1.58
CA TYR A 13 1.29 -14.13 -1.94
C TYR A 13 0.17 -15.16 -1.87
N ALA A 14 -1.00 -14.71 -1.42
CA ALA A 14 -2.24 -15.46 -1.53
C ALA A 14 -3.39 -14.57 -2.03
N LEU A 15 -4.19 -15.08 -2.97
CA LEU A 15 -5.41 -14.44 -3.40
C LEU A 15 -6.54 -14.78 -2.43
N ARG A 16 -7.23 -13.77 -1.92
CA ARG A 16 -8.42 -13.94 -1.07
C ARG A 16 -9.65 -13.94 -1.97
N VAL A 17 -10.40 -15.04 -1.97
CA VAL A 17 -11.63 -15.22 -2.76
C VAL A 17 -12.72 -15.69 -1.82
N GLY A 18 -13.62 -14.78 -1.42
CA GLY A 18 -14.54 -15.03 -0.31
C GLY A 18 -13.77 -15.37 0.96
N GLN A 19 -14.03 -16.54 1.53
CA GLN A 19 -13.35 -17.06 2.73
C GLN A 19 -12.10 -17.91 2.40
N GLN A 20 -11.85 -18.19 1.13
CA GLN A 20 -10.71 -19.01 0.71
C GLN A 20 -9.46 -18.16 0.49
N GLN A 21 -8.30 -18.75 0.75
CA GLN A 21 -7.01 -18.20 0.40
C GLN A 21 -6.32 -19.15 -0.58
N LEU A 22 -6.06 -18.68 -1.79
CA LEU A 22 -5.35 -19.43 -2.83
C LEU A 22 -3.88 -18.98 -2.84
N PRO A 23 -2.91 -19.83 -2.45
CA PRO A 23 -1.50 -19.53 -2.62
C PRO A 23 -1.17 -19.26 -4.09
N LEU A 24 -0.53 -18.13 -4.38
CA LEU A 24 -0.25 -17.71 -5.76
C LEU A 24 1.17 -18.06 -6.23
N ASN A 25 2.16 -18.04 -5.33
CA ASN A 25 3.55 -18.35 -5.70
C ASN A 25 3.69 -19.72 -6.40
N PRO A 26 3.01 -20.81 -5.98
CA PRO A 26 3.07 -22.11 -6.67
C PRO A 26 2.35 -22.15 -8.04
N LEU A 27 1.66 -21.07 -8.42
CA LEU A 27 0.96 -20.93 -9.69
C LEU A 27 1.76 -20.15 -10.74
N LEU A 28 2.96 -19.68 -10.40
CA LEU A 28 3.86 -19.05 -11.37
C LEU A 28 4.14 -20.01 -12.53
N GLY A 29 4.11 -19.47 -13.75
CA GLY A 29 4.27 -20.22 -15.00
C GLY A 29 3.05 -21.04 -15.42
N LYS A 30 1.95 -21.02 -14.64
CA LYS A 30 0.70 -21.70 -14.98
C LYS A 30 -0.36 -20.71 -15.49
N THR A 31 -1.35 -21.23 -16.21
CA THR A 31 -2.52 -20.45 -16.61
C THR A 31 -3.40 -20.16 -15.41
N LEU A 32 -3.77 -18.90 -15.21
CA LEU A 32 -4.72 -18.48 -14.17
C LEU A 32 -5.80 -17.62 -14.83
N THR A 33 -7.06 -17.97 -14.59
CA THR A 33 -8.22 -17.21 -15.10
C THR A 33 -9.01 -16.62 -13.94
N LEU A 34 -9.24 -15.31 -14.00
CA LEU A 34 -10.09 -14.55 -13.10
C LEU A 34 -11.33 -14.09 -13.86
N GLN A 35 -12.51 -14.51 -13.41
CA GLN A 35 -13.77 -14.16 -14.04
C GLN A 35 -14.65 -13.35 -13.08
N PHE A 36 -14.89 -12.09 -13.41
CA PHE A 36 -15.85 -11.24 -12.72
C PHE A 36 -17.27 -11.75 -12.95
N THR A 37 -18.01 -12.01 -11.86
CA THR A 37 -19.37 -12.59 -11.93
C THR A 37 -20.45 -11.56 -12.26
N GLY A 38 -20.10 -10.28 -12.31
CA GLY A 38 -21.04 -9.17 -12.45
C GLY A 38 -21.53 -8.61 -11.11
N ARG A 39 -21.17 -9.21 -9.97
CA ARG A 39 -21.59 -8.75 -8.64
C ARG A 39 -20.47 -7.98 -7.92
N ILE A 40 -20.78 -6.77 -7.47
CA ILE A 40 -19.90 -5.99 -6.59
C ILE A 40 -20.61 -5.85 -5.24
N LEU A 41 -19.91 -6.20 -4.16
CA LEU A 41 -20.39 -6.13 -2.79
C LEU A 41 -19.57 -5.09 -2.02
N CYS A 42 -20.26 -4.26 -1.24
CA CYS A 42 -19.58 -3.32 -0.34
C CYS A 42 -18.76 -4.08 0.71
N CYS A 43 -17.46 -3.78 0.82
CA CYS A 43 -16.58 -4.42 1.80
C CYS A 43 -16.93 -4.09 3.26
N HIS A 44 -17.71 -3.02 3.50
CA HIS A 44 -18.17 -2.64 4.83
C HIS A 44 -19.54 -3.23 5.18
N CYS A 45 -20.56 -3.02 4.34
CA CYS A 45 -21.95 -3.41 4.67
C CYS A 45 -22.45 -4.65 3.93
N GLY A 46 -21.66 -5.24 3.04
CA GLY A 46 -22.03 -6.43 2.26
C GLY A 46 -23.10 -6.21 1.18
N LYS A 47 -23.73 -5.02 1.13
CA LYS A 47 -24.80 -4.76 0.16
C LYS A 47 -24.28 -4.73 -1.28
N PRO A 48 -25.05 -5.26 -2.25
CA PRO A 48 -24.73 -5.14 -3.67
C PRO A 48 -24.66 -3.68 -4.12
N THR A 49 -23.76 -3.40 -5.05
CA THR A 49 -23.61 -2.07 -5.66
C THR A 49 -23.22 -2.17 -7.13
N LYS A 50 -23.50 -1.12 -7.91
CA LYS A 50 -23.16 -1.07 -9.34
C LYS A 50 -21.71 -0.67 -9.60
N LYS A 51 -21.07 0.00 -8.63
CA LYS A 51 -19.69 0.52 -8.72
C LYS A 51 -19.01 0.43 -7.37
N SER A 52 -17.71 0.17 -7.37
CA SER A 52 -16.87 0.21 -6.17
C SER A 52 -16.27 1.62 -6.01
N TYR A 53 -16.41 2.19 -4.81
CA TYR A 53 -15.85 3.48 -4.41
C TYR A 53 -14.83 3.27 -3.30
N ALA A 54 -13.84 4.17 -3.16
CA ALA A 54 -12.87 4.15 -2.06
C ALA A 54 -12.32 2.73 -1.75
N GLN A 55 -11.91 2.00 -2.79
CA GLN A 55 -11.33 0.65 -2.68
C GLN A 55 -12.26 -0.41 -2.06
N GLY A 56 -13.55 -0.43 -2.40
CA GLY A 56 -14.45 -1.54 -2.02
C GLY A 56 -15.81 -1.13 -1.45
N HIS A 57 -16.08 0.16 -1.28
CA HIS A 57 -17.29 0.65 -0.62
C HIS A 57 -18.41 0.94 -1.62
N CYS A 58 -19.67 0.80 -1.20
CA CYS A 58 -20.79 1.38 -1.92
C CYS A 58 -20.85 2.90 -1.70
N PHE A 59 -21.58 3.62 -2.55
CA PHE A 59 -21.71 5.08 -2.47
C PHE A 59 -22.14 5.59 -1.09
N VAL A 60 -23.13 4.95 -0.48
CA VAL A 60 -23.65 5.35 0.85
C VAL A 60 -22.58 5.19 1.94
N CYS A 61 -21.83 4.09 1.94
CA CYS A 61 -20.75 3.88 2.91
C CYS A 61 -19.60 4.87 2.67
N MET A 62 -19.22 5.11 1.42
CA MET A 62 -18.17 6.09 1.08
C MET A 62 -18.50 7.51 1.55
N GLN A 63 -19.78 7.91 1.53
CA GLN A 63 -20.21 9.22 2.04
C GLN A 63 -20.29 9.31 3.57
N LYS A 64 -20.49 8.18 4.27
CA LYS A 64 -20.74 8.18 5.71
C LYS A 64 -19.51 7.88 6.55
N LEU A 65 -18.67 6.96 6.09
CA LEU A 65 -17.57 6.41 6.89
C LEU A 65 -16.36 7.34 6.90
N ALA A 66 -15.81 7.59 8.08
CA ALA A 66 -14.56 8.34 8.26
C ALA A 66 -13.36 7.60 7.63
N SER A 67 -13.41 6.27 7.52
CA SER A 67 -12.41 5.46 6.81
C SER A 67 -12.29 5.76 5.31
N CYS A 68 -13.27 6.47 4.74
CA CYS A 68 -13.29 6.91 3.34
C CYS A 68 -12.96 8.39 3.17
N ASP A 69 -12.65 9.12 4.25
CA ASP A 69 -12.35 10.55 4.19
C ASP A 69 -11.01 10.84 3.52
N MET A 70 -10.90 12.07 2.99
CA MET A 70 -9.66 12.56 2.38
C MET A 70 -8.49 12.50 3.35
N CYS A 71 -8.71 12.72 4.65
CA CYS A 71 -7.67 12.64 5.68
C CYS A 71 -7.08 11.23 5.85
N ILE A 72 -7.72 10.19 5.31
CA ILE A 72 -7.12 8.86 5.23
C ILE A 72 -6.08 8.79 4.10
N MET A 73 -6.29 9.51 3.00
CA MET A 73 -5.32 9.60 1.90
C MET A 73 -4.25 10.66 2.14
N LYS A 74 -4.61 11.73 2.86
CA LYS A 74 -3.82 12.91 3.18
C LYS A 74 -3.84 13.15 4.70
N PRO A 75 -3.03 12.41 5.46
CA PRO A 75 -3.12 12.43 6.92
C PRO A 75 -2.88 13.79 7.55
N GLU A 76 -2.15 14.69 6.88
CA GLU A 76 -1.94 16.08 7.26
C GLU A 76 -3.22 16.93 7.30
N THR A 77 -4.29 16.51 6.62
CA THR A 77 -5.59 17.22 6.63
C THR A 77 -6.55 16.58 7.63
N CYS A 78 -6.08 16.26 8.84
CA CYS A 78 -6.81 15.49 9.84
C CYS A 78 -8.14 16.16 10.25
N HIS A 79 -9.27 15.56 9.85
CA HIS A 79 -10.60 16.05 10.25
C HIS A 79 -10.85 15.98 11.76
N PHE A 80 -10.25 15.00 12.46
CA PHE A 80 -10.40 14.92 13.92
C PHE A 80 -9.77 16.12 14.62
N SER A 81 -8.53 16.47 14.24
CA SER A 81 -7.84 17.65 14.78
C SER A 81 -8.55 18.97 14.42
N GLN A 82 -9.33 18.98 13.34
CA GLN A 82 -10.16 20.12 12.92
C GLN A 82 -11.56 20.13 13.57
N GLY A 83 -11.93 19.11 14.35
CA GLY A 83 -13.27 18.98 14.95
C GLY A 83 -14.38 18.60 13.95
N THR A 84 -14.04 18.14 12.74
CA THR A 84 -14.97 17.84 11.65
C THR A 84 -15.07 16.34 11.31
N CYS A 85 -14.44 15.47 12.11
CA CYS A 85 -14.49 14.02 11.89
C CYS A 85 -15.94 13.50 11.93
N ARG A 86 -16.33 12.75 10.91
CA ARG A 86 -17.67 12.13 10.82
C ARG A 86 -17.92 11.09 11.90
N GLU A 87 -16.86 10.39 12.32
CA GLU A 87 -16.91 9.34 13.35
C GLU A 87 -15.76 9.55 14.36
N PRO A 88 -15.90 10.46 15.34
CA PRO A 88 -14.81 10.81 16.26
C PRO A 88 -14.29 9.62 17.07
N GLN A 89 -15.19 8.75 17.57
CA GLN A 89 -14.78 7.56 18.32
C GLN A 89 -13.94 6.60 17.46
N TRP A 90 -14.37 6.36 16.21
CA TRP A 90 -13.57 5.59 15.26
C TRP A 90 -12.21 6.25 15.04
N GLY A 91 -12.16 7.59 14.94
CA GLY A 91 -10.94 8.37 14.85
C GLY A 91 -9.98 8.13 16.01
N LEU A 92 -10.45 8.08 17.27
CA LEU A 92 -9.61 7.77 18.43
C LEU A 92 -8.98 6.37 18.32
N GLU A 93 -9.77 5.38 17.95
CA GLU A 93 -9.33 3.98 17.83
C GLU A 93 -8.40 3.74 16.63
N HIS A 94 -8.53 4.55 15.56
CA HIS A 94 -7.86 4.30 14.29
C HIS A 94 -6.78 5.33 13.94
N CYS A 95 -6.93 6.60 14.28
CA CYS A 95 -5.97 7.63 13.93
C CYS A 95 -4.92 7.82 15.02
N PHE A 96 -5.24 7.59 16.29
CA PHE A 96 -4.35 7.81 17.44
C PHE A 96 -3.74 6.51 17.94
N VAL A 97 -3.17 5.75 17.00
CA VAL A 97 -2.41 4.52 17.28
C VAL A 97 -0.99 4.65 16.76
N PRO A 98 -0.06 3.78 17.18
CA PRO A 98 1.31 3.84 16.68
C PRO A 98 1.39 3.66 15.16
N HIS A 99 2.05 4.60 14.51
CA HIS A 99 2.38 4.60 13.08
C HIS A 99 3.90 4.67 12.90
N PHE A 100 4.38 4.18 11.75
CA PHE A 100 5.75 4.35 11.31
C PHE A 100 5.82 5.33 10.15
N VAL A 101 6.84 6.18 10.16
CA VAL A 101 7.36 6.89 9.00
C VAL A 101 8.59 6.14 8.52
N TYR A 102 8.72 5.90 7.22
CA TYR A 102 9.81 5.10 6.64
C TYR A 102 10.30 5.64 5.31
N LEU A 103 11.52 5.27 4.93
CA LEU A 103 11.99 5.31 3.55
C LEU A 103 11.74 3.98 2.86
N ALA A 104 11.46 4.02 1.56
CA ALA A 104 11.32 2.85 0.72
C ALA A 104 11.88 3.11 -0.69
N ASN A 105 12.38 2.06 -1.33
CA ASN A 105 12.82 2.09 -2.73
C ASN A 105 11.84 1.31 -3.61
N THR A 106 10.99 2.02 -4.36
CA THR A 106 9.95 1.42 -5.21
C THR A 106 10.24 1.58 -6.71
N SER A 107 10.72 2.76 -7.07
CA SER A 107 11.33 3.12 -8.37
C SER A 107 12.33 4.26 -8.19
N GLY A 108 12.92 4.32 -7.00
CA GLY A 108 13.50 5.52 -6.39
C GLY A 108 13.03 5.68 -4.94
N ILE A 109 13.69 6.59 -4.22
CA ILE A 109 13.42 6.88 -2.82
C ILE A 109 12.04 7.50 -2.67
N LYS A 110 11.32 7.02 -1.67
CA LYS A 110 10.03 7.54 -1.25
C LYS A 110 9.97 7.56 0.26
N VAL A 111 9.32 8.59 0.82
CA VAL A 111 8.84 8.57 2.20
C VAL A 111 7.42 8.02 2.21
N GLY A 112 7.12 7.16 3.17
CA GLY A 112 5.77 6.67 3.37
C GLY A 112 5.43 6.51 4.84
N ILE A 113 4.13 6.41 5.09
CA ILE A 113 3.60 6.09 6.42
C ILE A 113 2.81 4.79 6.44
N THR A 114 2.69 4.22 7.64
CA THR A 114 1.84 3.05 7.87
C THR A 114 1.52 2.85 9.33
N ARG A 115 0.49 2.06 9.65
CA ARG A 115 0.27 1.57 11.02
C ARG A 115 1.37 0.59 11.40
N HIS A 116 1.75 0.54 12.67
CA HIS A 116 2.82 -0.35 13.13
C HIS A 116 2.58 -1.84 12.78
N THR A 117 1.33 -2.30 12.81
CA THR A 117 0.93 -3.67 12.47
C THR A 117 1.00 -4.01 10.98
N GLN A 118 1.38 -3.06 10.12
CA GLN A 118 1.36 -3.22 8.68
C GLN A 118 2.77 -3.25 8.06
N LEU A 119 3.84 -3.14 8.84
CA LEU A 119 5.18 -3.46 8.32
C LEU A 119 5.46 -4.96 8.47
N PRO A 120 6.04 -5.64 7.47
CA PRO A 120 6.49 -5.13 6.16
C PRO A 120 5.40 -5.14 5.07
N THR A 121 4.18 -5.60 5.35
CA THR A 121 3.06 -5.71 4.39
C THR A 121 2.83 -4.45 3.55
N ARG A 122 3.01 -3.27 4.12
CA ARG A 122 2.82 -1.99 3.41
C ARG A 122 3.89 -1.74 2.35
N TRP A 123 5.13 -2.15 2.59
CA TRP A 123 6.20 -2.11 1.58
C TRP A 123 5.91 -3.09 0.46
N LEU A 124 5.50 -4.31 0.84
CA LEU A 124 5.10 -5.36 -0.09
C LEU A 124 3.97 -4.91 -1.01
N ASP A 125 2.91 -4.31 -0.45
CA ASP A 125 1.77 -3.73 -1.17
C ASP A 125 2.16 -2.65 -2.18
N GLN A 126 3.24 -1.92 -1.90
CA GLN A 126 3.70 -0.82 -2.73
C GLN A 126 4.68 -1.28 -3.80
N GLY A 127 5.16 -2.52 -3.78
CA GLY A 127 6.18 -2.99 -4.72
C GLY A 127 7.59 -2.52 -4.37
N ALA A 128 7.84 -2.16 -3.10
CA ALA A 128 9.15 -1.69 -2.67
C ALA A 128 10.15 -2.84 -2.58
N THR A 129 11.35 -2.63 -3.11
CA THR A 129 12.49 -3.57 -3.06
C THR A 129 13.34 -3.39 -1.80
N GLN A 130 13.26 -2.21 -1.17
CA GLN A 130 13.89 -1.91 0.11
C GLN A 130 12.94 -1.09 0.97
N GLY A 131 12.99 -1.27 2.29
CA GLY A 131 12.26 -0.47 3.27
C GLY A 131 13.05 -0.29 4.56
N MET A 132 12.99 0.90 5.14
CA MET A 132 13.67 1.23 6.39
C MET A 132 12.83 2.20 7.23
N PRO A 133 12.37 1.82 8.43
CA PRO A 133 11.61 2.70 9.30
C PRO A 133 12.53 3.76 9.92
N LEU A 134 12.06 5.01 9.98
CA LEU A 134 12.78 6.15 10.54
C LEU A 134 12.26 6.54 11.91
N PHE A 135 10.93 6.58 12.05
CA PHE A 135 10.26 7.06 13.26
C PHE A 135 9.06 6.18 13.59
N ARG A 136 8.84 5.95 14.89
CA ARG A 136 7.54 5.54 15.42
C ARG A 136 6.87 6.77 16.02
N VAL A 137 5.60 6.98 15.68
CA VAL A 137 4.80 8.10 16.18
C VAL A 137 3.46 7.64 16.72
N ASN A 138 2.89 8.39 17.66
CA ASN A 138 1.65 8.02 18.34
C ASN A 138 0.35 8.35 17.56
N SER A 139 0.43 9.05 16.43
CA SER A 139 -0.75 9.38 15.63
C SER A 139 -0.48 9.38 14.12
N ARG A 140 -1.52 9.07 13.36
CA ARG A 140 -1.53 9.14 11.89
C ARG A 140 -1.29 10.57 11.40
N TYR A 141 -1.91 11.56 12.06
CA TYR A 141 -1.74 12.96 11.73
C TYR A 141 -0.27 13.39 11.81
N LEU A 142 0.39 13.08 12.92
CA LEU A 142 1.82 13.36 13.09
C LEU A 142 2.66 12.67 12.03
N SER A 143 2.38 11.40 11.71
CA SER A 143 3.10 10.71 10.64
C SER A 143 2.96 11.42 9.28
N GLY A 144 1.79 11.97 8.96
CA GLY A 144 1.56 12.72 7.72
C GLY A 144 2.28 14.06 7.68
N LEU A 145 2.35 14.78 8.80
CA LEU A 145 3.14 16.02 8.88
C LEU A 145 4.62 15.77 8.62
N ILE A 146 5.18 14.70 9.21
CA ILE A 146 6.57 14.30 8.98
C ILE A 146 6.77 13.81 7.54
N GLU A 147 5.84 13.01 7.00
CA GLU A 147 5.87 12.50 5.62
C GLU A 147 5.99 13.64 4.61
N ILE A 148 5.15 14.68 4.73
CA ILE A 148 5.18 15.82 3.82
C ILE A 148 6.45 16.64 3.96
N THR A 149 6.91 16.84 5.19
CA THR A 149 8.16 17.58 5.45
C THR A 149 9.34 16.88 4.77
N LEU A 150 9.44 15.55 4.90
CA LEU A 150 10.48 14.77 4.22
C LEU A 150 10.26 14.72 2.70
N ALA A 151 9.02 14.58 2.24
CA ALA A 151 8.70 14.48 0.81
C ALA A 151 9.08 15.76 0.03
N GLN A 152 9.10 16.93 0.68
CA GLN A 152 9.57 18.18 0.06
C GLN A 152 11.07 18.15 -0.29
N LEU A 153 11.85 17.31 0.39
CA LEU A 153 13.29 17.18 0.19
C LEU A 153 13.66 16.09 -0.83
N ILE A 154 12.68 15.28 -1.25
CA ILE A 154 12.89 14.13 -2.14
C ILE A 154 12.23 14.41 -3.47
N ALA A 155 12.99 14.24 -4.56
CA ALA A 155 12.42 14.31 -5.90
C ALA A 155 11.41 13.16 -6.09
N ASP A 156 10.14 13.48 -6.39
CA ASP A 156 9.13 12.46 -6.70
C ASP A 156 9.47 11.76 -8.02
N LYS A 157 10.07 10.58 -7.91
CA LYS A 157 10.43 9.71 -9.03
C LYS A 157 9.54 8.48 -9.12
N THR A 158 8.38 8.49 -8.45
CA THR A 158 7.53 7.30 -8.33
C THR A 158 6.75 7.04 -9.63
N ASN A 159 7.20 6.07 -10.44
CA ASN A 159 6.47 5.62 -11.61
C ASN A 159 6.08 4.15 -11.46
N TRP A 160 4.79 3.90 -11.22
CA TRP A 160 4.26 2.55 -11.03
C TRP A 160 4.51 1.63 -12.24
N GLN A 161 4.60 2.18 -13.46
CA GLN A 161 4.94 1.38 -14.64
C GLN A 161 6.40 0.95 -14.61
N ALA A 162 7.30 1.82 -14.14
CA ALA A 162 8.72 1.47 -13.99
C ALA A 162 8.90 0.36 -12.96
N MET A 163 8.21 0.47 -11.81
CA MET A 163 8.18 -0.57 -10.76
C MET A 163 7.79 -1.96 -11.30
N LEU A 164 6.91 -2.05 -12.29
CA LEU A 164 6.45 -3.31 -12.87
C LEU A 164 7.32 -3.83 -14.01
N LYS A 165 8.30 -3.07 -14.51
CA LYS A 165 9.17 -3.47 -15.62
C LYS A 165 10.48 -4.13 -15.17
N GLY A 166 10.76 -4.13 -13.88
CA GLY A 166 11.98 -4.70 -13.33
C GLY A 166 12.17 -4.32 -11.87
N ASP A 167 13.30 -4.76 -11.33
CA ASP A 167 13.82 -4.24 -10.08
C ASP A 167 14.65 -2.99 -10.33
N ASN A 168 14.72 -2.13 -9.32
CA ASN A 168 15.56 -0.94 -9.38
C ASN A 168 16.87 -1.23 -8.68
N ASP A 169 17.87 -0.41 -8.98
CA ASP A 169 19.13 -0.45 -8.27
C ASP A 169 18.90 -0.23 -6.77
N ALA A 170 19.67 -0.97 -5.97
CA ALA A 170 19.67 -0.81 -4.54
C ALA A 170 20.20 0.59 -4.17
N LEU A 171 19.54 1.20 -3.20
CA LEU A 171 19.91 2.50 -2.66
C LEU A 171 20.36 2.34 -1.20
N ASP A 172 21.29 3.19 -0.77
CA ASP A 172 21.68 3.27 0.63
C ASP A 172 20.67 4.12 1.41
N LEU A 173 19.60 3.48 1.89
CA LEU A 173 18.56 4.18 2.65
C LEU A 173 19.10 4.80 3.94
N ALA A 174 20.16 4.25 4.52
CA ALA A 174 20.76 4.77 5.75
C ALA A 174 21.51 6.08 5.48
N ALA A 175 22.29 6.13 4.41
CA ALA A 175 22.95 7.37 3.97
C ALA A 175 21.94 8.46 3.62
N GLU A 176 20.85 8.09 2.94
CA GLU A 176 19.77 9.02 2.57
C GLU A 176 19.05 9.55 3.81
N ALA A 177 18.75 8.70 4.79
CA ALA A 177 18.23 9.15 6.08
C ALA A 177 19.21 10.09 6.79
N ALA A 178 20.50 9.77 6.83
CA ALA A 178 21.51 10.61 7.45
C ALA A 178 21.63 12.00 6.80
N SER A 179 21.34 12.10 5.50
CA SER A 179 21.28 13.37 4.76
C SER A 179 19.98 14.14 5.02
N LEU A 180 18.84 13.46 5.09
CA LEU A 180 17.51 14.09 5.22
C LEU A 180 17.16 14.52 6.64
N LEU A 181 17.49 13.70 7.65
CA LEU A 181 17.05 13.93 9.03
C LEU A 181 17.54 15.26 9.64
N PRO A 182 18.80 15.70 9.41
CA PRO A 182 19.25 17.01 9.90
C PRO A 182 18.46 18.19 9.32
N GLN A 183 17.97 18.07 8.07
CA GLN A 183 17.25 19.15 7.38
C GLN A 183 15.84 19.37 7.94
N ILE A 184 15.28 18.40 8.66
CA ILE A 184 13.95 18.48 9.27
C ILE A 184 14.00 18.58 10.80
N HIS A 185 15.18 18.71 11.39
CA HIS A 185 15.38 18.67 12.84
C HIS A 185 14.53 19.70 13.59
N ASP A 186 14.57 20.97 13.16
CA ASP A 186 13.80 22.05 13.78
C ASP A 186 12.29 21.78 13.70
N ARG A 187 11.83 21.24 12.57
CA ARG A 187 10.42 20.88 12.36
C ARG A 187 10.00 19.73 13.26
N LEU A 188 10.84 18.72 13.45
CA LEU A 188 10.57 17.62 14.39
C LEU A 188 10.47 18.14 15.82
N HIS A 189 11.38 19.03 16.23
CA HIS A 189 11.37 19.63 17.57
C HIS A 189 10.10 20.47 17.80
N GLU A 190 9.68 21.28 16.82
CA GLU A 190 8.42 22.03 16.88
C GLU A 190 7.23 21.09 17.10
N LEU A 191 7.15 20.00 16.32
CA LEU A 191 6.06 19.03 16.41
C LEU A 191 6.04 18.28 17.74
N ASP A 192 7.20 17.93 18.29
CA ASP A 192 7.29 17.19 19.57
C ASP A 192 6.94 18.09 20.78
N SER A 193 7.30 19.37 20.71
CA SER A 193 7.08 20.34 21.80
C SER A 193 5.60 20.59 22.15
N ALA A 194 4.65 20.19 21.29
CA ALA A 194 3.21 20.35 21.50
C ALA A 194 2.61 19.46 22.62
N LYS A 195 3.41 18.64 23.31
CA LYS A 195 3.05 17.75 24.46
C LYS A 195 1.93 16.73 24.21
N GLN A 196 1.37 16.66 23.00
CA GLN A 196 0.37 15.67 22.58
C GLN A 196 0.94 14.62 21.62
N PHE A 197 2.14 14.88 21.12
CA PHE A 197 2.83 14.08 20.13
C PHE A 197 4.01 13.36 20.77
N MET A 198 4.31 12.17 20.25
CA MET A 198 5.51 11.43 20.60
C MET A 198 6.18 11.01 19.31
N ILE A 199 7.43 11.40 19.14
CA ILE A 199 8.29 10.98 18.03
C ILE A 199 9.44 10.14 18.61
N GLU A 200 9.45 8.86 18.31
CA GLU A 200 10.52 7.93 18.68
C GLU A 200 11.39 7.65 17.44
N PRO A 201 12.64 8.14 17.38
CA PRO A 201 13.58 7.78 16.33
C PRO A 201 13.93 6.30 16.40
N LEU A 202 14.06 5.67 15.23
CA LEU A 202 14.36 4.25 15.11
C LEU A 202 15.73 4.06 14.46
N THR A 203 16.51 3.12 15.01
CA THR A 203 17.71 2.59 14.36
C THR A 203 17.36 1.20 13.85
N ALA A 204 17.12 1.06 12.55
CA ALA A 204 16.72 -0.19 11.93
C ALA A 204 17.55 -0.48 10.69
N ALA A 205 17.83 -1.76 10.45
CA ALA A 205 18.45 -2.20 9.22
C ALA A 205 17.48 -2.05 8.03
N THR A 206 18.05 -1.87 6.84
CA THR A 206 17.26 -1.92 5.61
C THR A 206 16.74 -3.33 5.38
N THR A 207 15.43 -3.46 5.24
CA THR A 207 14.79 -4.71 4.82
C THR A 207 14.85 -4.80 3.30
N HIS A 208 15.43 -5.88 2.78
CA HIS A 208 15.45 -6.19 1.35
C HIS A 208 14.27 -7.10 1.00
N ILE A 209 13.64 -6.83 -0.15
CA ILE A 209 12.44 -7.52 -0.61
C ILE A 209 12.66 -8.00 -2.04
N HIS A 210 12.48 -9.30 -2.23
CA HIS A 210 12.46 -9.96 -3.52
C HIS A 210 11.03 -10.35 -3.89
N TYR A 211 10.71 -10.24 -5.17
CA TYR A 211 9.38 -10.55 -5.70
C TYR A 211 9.41 -11.80 -6.56
N PRO A 212 8.38 -12.66 -6.47
CA PRO A 212 8.27 -13.86 -7.30
C PRO A 212 7.86 -13.47 -8.73
N VAL A 213 8.85 -13.16 -9.57
CA VAL A 213 8.66 -12.80 -10.97
C VAL A 213 9.58 -13.64 -11.86
N LEU A 214 8.98 -14.46 -12.73
CA LEU A 214 9.69 -15.24 -13.76
C LEU A 214 10.10 -14.34 -14.92
N GLN A 215 9.20 -13.45 -15.34
CA GLN A 215 9.44 -12.52 -16.44
C GLN A 215 8.75 -11.18 -16.21
N TYR A 216 9.52 -10.10 -16.27
CA TYR A 216 8.98 -8.75 -16.23
C TYR A 216 8.40 -8.34 -17.59
N PRO A 217 7.25 -7.65 -17.63
CA PRO A 217 6.67 -7.14 -18.87
C PRO A 217 7.55 -6.04 -19.48
N THR A 218 7.79 -6.11 -20.79
CA THR A 218 8.45 -5.04 -21.54
C THR A 218 7.53 -3.81 -21.70
N LYS A 219 6.22 -4.07 -21.84
CA LYS A 219 5.16 -3.06 -21.91
C LYS A 219 4.09 -3.35 -20.87
N VAL A 220 3.72 -2.33 -20.10
CA VAL A 220 2.70 -2.44 -19.05
C VAL A 220 1.31 -2.20 -19.66
N ASN A 221 0.59 -3.28 -19.97
CA ASN A 221 -0.80 -3.24 -20.42
C ASN A 221 -1.74 -3.49 -19.25
N SER A 222 -2.53 -2.51 -18.81
CA SER A 222 -3.43 -2.67 -17.67
C SER A 222 -4.72 -3.39 -18.05
N LEU A 223 -4.91 -4.58 -17.49
CA LEU A 223 -6.14 -5.35 -17.55
C LEU A 223 -7.18 -4.81 -16.56
N ASN A 224 -8.47 -4.91 -16.88
CA ASN A 224 -9.54 -4.34 -16.06
C ASN A 224 -10.88 -5.06 -16.27
N PHE A 225 -11.51 -5.53 -15.18
CA PHE A 225 -12.84 -6.16 -15.20
C PHE A 225 -13.97 -5.27 -15.72
N ASP A 226 -13.85 -3.94 -15.60
CA ASP A 226 -14.84 -2.99 -16.13
C ASP A 226 -14.84 -2.96 -17.67
N LYS A 227 -13.76 -3.43 -18.31
CA LYS A 227 -13.63 -3.50 -19.77
C LYS A 227 -13.83 -4.93 -20.28
N THR A 228 -13.23 -5.89 -19.59
CA THR A 228 -13.25 -7.31 -19.95
C THR A 228 -13.50 -8.13 -18.69
N ALA A 229 -14.68 -8.75 -18.58
CA ALA A 229 -15.08 -9.48 -17.38
C ALA A 229 -14.18 -10.69 -17.07
N THR A 230 -13.49 -11.23 -18.07
CA THR A 230 -12.54 -12.34 -17.90
C THR A 230 -11.12 -11.85 -18.15
N VAL A 231 -10.21 -12.18 -17.24
CA VAL A 231 -8.77 -11.98 -17.36
C VAL A 231 -8.11 -13.35 -17.29
N THR A 232 -7.36 -13.70 -18.33
CA THR A 232 -6.68 -15.00 -18.45
C THR A 232 -5.30 -14.82 -19.05
N GLY A 233 -4.39 -15.72 -18.69
CA GLY A 233 -3.03 -15.76 -19.20
C GLY A 233 -2.14 -16.62 -18.31
N THR A 234 -0.88 -16.73 -18.70
CA THR A 234 0.16 -17.36 -17.90
C THR A 234 0.61 -16.39 -16.81
N LEU A 235 0.55 -16.79 -15.53
CA LEU A 235 1.01 -15.96 -14.42
C LEU A 235 2.55 -15.90 -14.41
N GLN A 236 3.12 -14.83 -14.93
CA GLN A 236 4.56 -14.61 -15.05
C GLN A 236 5.18 -14.04 -13.78
N GLY A 237 4.39 -13.39 -12.93
CA GLY A 237 4.93 -12.82 -11.70
C GLY A 237 3.91 -12.13 -10.82
N ILE A 238 4.35 -11.75 -9.62
CA ILE A 238 3.56 -10.98 -8.66
C ILE A 238 4.47 -9.92 -8.04
N LYS A 239 4.08 -8.65 -8.14
CA LYS A 239 4.83 -7.54 -7.54
C LYS A 239 3.87 -6.46 -7.05
N GLY A 240 4.01 -6.03 -5.81
CA GLY A 240 3.06 -5.08 -5.24
C GLY A 240 1.66 -5.69 -5.10
N GLN A 241 0.68 -4.94 -5.58
CA GLN A 241 -0.72 -5.37 -5.68
C GLN A 241 -1.08 -5.97 -7.05
N TYR A 242 -0.07 -6.24 -7.89
CA TYR A 242 -0.26 -6.61 -9.28
C TYR A 242 0.02 -8.09 -9.52
N LEU A 243 -0.87 -8.75 -10.27
CA LEU A 243 -0.53 -9.98 -10.97
C LEU A 243 -0.02 -9.62 -12.37
N LEU A 244 1.08 -10.24 -12.76
CA LEU A 244 1.73 -10.03 -14.05
C LEU A 244 1.44 -11.26 -14.91
N PHE A 245 0.63 -11.08 -15.95
CA PHE A 245 0.37 -12.08 -16.97
C PHE A 245 1.19 -11.78 -18.22
N ASP A 246 1.37 -12.80 -19.06
CA ASP A 246 1.85 -12.64 -20.44
C ASP A 246 0.97 -11.70 -21.30
N THR A 247 -0.33 -11.59 -20.99
CA THR A 247 -1.29 -10.71 -21.68
C THR A 247 -1.38 -9.29 -21.12
N GLY A 248 -0.82 -9.04 -19.94
CA GLY A 248 -0.87 -7.73 -19.26
C GLY A 248 -0.79 -7.83 -17.74
N VAL A 249 -1.01 -6.72 -17.06
CA VAL A 249 -0.97 -6.64 -15.59
C VAL A 249 -2.34 -6.25 -15.03
N ILE A 250 -2.70 -6.79 -13.87
CA ILE A 250 -3.94 -6.42 -13.18
C ILE A 250 -3.66 -5.99 -11.75
N ASN A 251 -4.13 -4.80 -11.35
CA ASN A 251 -4.11 -4.36 -9.96
C ASN A 251 -5.28 -5.02 -9.21
N ILE A 252 -5.00 -6.00 -8.36
CA ILE A 252 -6.04 -6.73 -7.64
C ILE A 252 -6.74 -5.86 -6.60
N ARG A 253 -6.04 -4.92 -5.96
CA ARG A 253 -6.62 -4.02 -4.94
C ARG A 253 -7.70 -3.12 -5.53
N LYS A 254 -7.55 -2.69 -6.78
CA LYS A 254 -8.57 -1.90 -7.49
C LYS A 254 -9.93 -2.61 -7.50
N PHE A 255 -9.94 -3.93 -7.58
CA PHE A 255 -11.14 -4.75 -7.66
C PHE A 255 -11.59 -5.29 -6.30
N THR A 256 -11.19 -4.64 -5.20
CA THR A 256 -11.77 -4.93 -3.89
C THR A 256 -13.30 -4.73 -3.95
N GLY A 257 -14.04 -5.71 -3.43
CA GLY A 257 -15.49 -5.77 -3.50
C GLY A 257 -16.05 -6.46 -4.75
N TYR A 258 -15.25 -6.71 -5.79
CA TYR A 258 -15.69 -7.47 -6.96
C TYR A 258 -15.72 -8.96 -6.60
N GLU A 259 -16.83 -9.62 -6.89
CA GLU A 259 -16.91 -11.07 -6.79
C GLU A 259 -16.32 -11.71 -8.05
N VAL A 260 -15.35 -12.59 -7.85
CA VAL A 260 -14.62 -13.26 -8.92
C VAL A 260 -14.61 -14.76 -8.72
N ALA A 261 -14.80 -15.51 -9.80
CA ALA A 261 -14.45 -16.92 -9.88
C ALA A 261 -12.98 -17.05 -10.33
N VAL A 262 -12.28 -18.04 -9.79
CA VAL A 262 -10.86 -18.27 -10.06
C VAL A 262 -10.67 -19.70 -10.55
N HIS A 263 -9.97 -19.85 -11.66
CA HIS A 263 -9.67 -21.14 -12.29
C HIS A 263 -8.17 -21.26 -12.54
N CYS A 264 -7.55 -22.33 -12.05
CA CYS A 264 -6.12 -22.60 -12.12
C CYS A 264 -5.84 -24.04 -12.52
#